data_AF-G3AZ31-F1
#
_entry.id   AF-G3AZ31-F1
#
_cell.length_a   1.000
_cell.length_b   1.000
_cell.length_c   1.000
_cell.angle_alpha   90.00
_cell.angle_beta   90.00
_cell.angle_gamma   90.00
#
_symmetry.space_group_name_H-M   'P 1'
#
loop_
_entity.id
_entity.type
_entity.pdbx_description
1 polymer ?
#
loop_
_entity_poly.entity_id
_entity_poly.type
_entity_poly.pdbx_seq_one_letter_code
_entity_poly.pdbx_strand_id
1 'polypeptide(L)'
;MGYNLQIDRLINWNVKKLINKISNDEISLEQLEKVYNELKNRGINDFSSQMHHELQNELIPNTTKFFNKRLRWWKLYFKNDNVEYDLKDFFQFNFMNKSIENYNFLRGRIISELQNHNFGKYSAKSGDISNPLIKLKNEVINSRITSEVQPVVNSHLFYGMFYYQFPTTIISLCAYSIFDFSLNASVSIFGLGLVMGFNYVSKGWEKFTKDWTKRLFNDVRVSIDRDCVENGLVKELTASYTEERRLIEIKRGIVQGINSKL
;
A
#
# COMPACT_ATOMS: atom_id res chain seq x y z
N MET A 1 -1.00 -56.06 -45.51
CA MET A 1 -1.00 -54.67 -46.02
C MET A 1 -2.09 -53.76 -45.43
N GLY A 2 -3.26 -54.27 -44.98
CA GLY A 2 -4.35 -53.41 -44.45
C GLY A 2 -4.14 -52.77 -43.07
N TYR A 3 -3.27 -53.34 -42.22
CA TYR A 3 -3.05 -52.84 -40.84
C TYR A 3 -2.33 -51.48 -40.80
N ASN A 4 -1.36 -51.27 -41.69
CA ASN A 4 -0.65 -49.98 -41.81
C ASN A 4 -1.56 -48.86 -42.30
N LEU A 5 -2.47 -49.14 -43.25
CA LEU A 5 -3.48 -48.18 -43.73
C LEU A 5 -4.47 -47.75 -42.63
N GLN A 6 -4.80 -48.64 -41.69
CA GLN A 6 -5.66 -48.28 -40.56
C GLN A 6 -4.91 -47.44 -39.53
N ILE A 7 -3.65 -47.75 -39.26
CA ILE A 7 -2.77 -46.95 -38.38
C ILE A 7 -2.57 -45.54 -38.95
N ASP A 8 -2.27 -45.41 -40.24
CA ASP A 8 -2.09 -44.11 -40.91
C ASP A 8 -3.35 -43.24 -40.87
N ARG A 9 -4.53 -43.85 -41.04
CA ARG A 9 -5.82 -43.15 -40.92
C ARG A 9 -6.06 -42.65 -39.50
N LEU A 10 -5.71 -43.45 -38.50
CA LEU A 10 -5.89 -43.10 -37.08
C LEU A 10 -4.92 -41.99 -36.64
N ILE A 11 -3.67 -42.04 -37.13
CA ILE A 11 -2.68 -40.98 -36.95
C ILE A 11 -3.17 -39.69 -37.60
N ASN A 12 -3.57 -39.71 -38.88
CA ASN A 12 -4.07 -38.53 -39.58
C ASN A 12 -5.33 -37.95 -38.94
N TRP A 13 -6.24 -38.79 -38.45
CA TRP A 13 -7.43 -38.34 -37.74
C TRP A 13 -7.08 -37.65 -36.41
N ASN A 14 -6.18 -38.23 -35.62
CA ASN A 14 -5.72 -37.63 -34.36
C ASN A 14 -4.95 -36.32 -34.60
N VAL A 15 -4.11 -36.25 -35.62
CA VAL A 15 -3.39 -35.03 -36.02
C VAL A 15 -4.38 -33.94 -36.44
N LYS A 16 -5.36 -34.25 -37.30
CA LYS A 16 -6.41 -33.28 -37.67
C LYS A 16 -7.23 -32.80 -36.47
N LYS A 17 -7.55 -33.71 -35.54
CA LYS A 17 -8.27 -33.37 -34.30
C LYS A 17 -7.44 -32.44 -33.40
N LEU A 18 -6.14 -32.67 -33.32
CA LEU A 18 -5.19 -31.80 -32.60
C LEU A 18 -5.07 -30.43 -33.27
N ILE A 19 -4.89 -30.37 -34.59
CA ILE A 19 -4.86 -29.10 -35.35
C ILE A 19 -6.14 -28.33 -35.11
N ASN A 20 -7.32 -28.93 -35.30
CA ASN A 20 -8.59 -28.27 -35.08
C ASN A 20 -8.75 -27.76 -33.64
N LYS A 21 -8.28 -28.51 -32.65
CA LYS A 21 -8.34 -28.08 -31.24
C LYS A 21 -7.37 -26.93 -30.93
N ILE A 22 -6.22 -26.87 -31.60
CA ILE A 22 -5.24 -25.78 -31.46
C ILE A 22 -5.72 -24.53 -32.21
N SER A 23 -6.23 -24.68 -33.43
CA SER A 23 -6.74 -23.59 -34.26
C SER A 23 -8.02 -22.95 -33.70
N ASN A 24 -8.91 -23.74 -33.08
CA ASN A 24 -10.12 -23.19 -32.46
C ASN A 24 -9.88 -22.50 -31.09
N ASP A 25 -8.67 -22.64 -30.54
CA ASP A 25 -8.25 -22.03 -29.26
C ASP A 25 -7.43 -20.73 -29.50
N GLU A 26 -7.40 -20.18 -30.72
CA GLU A 26 -6.66 -18.94 -31.05
C GLU A 26 -7.46 -17.69 -30.68
N ILE A 27 -6.97 -16.96 -29.68
CA ILE A 27 -7.14 -15.50 -29.61
C ILE A 27 -6.24 -14.92 -30.69
N SER A 28 -6.77 -14.04 -31.53
CA SER A 28 -5.94 -13.41 -32.57
C SER A 28 -4.91 -12.46 -31.94
N LEU A 29 -3.73 -12.31 -32.55
CA LEU A 29 -2.74 -11.34 -32.09
C LEU A 29 -3.33 -9.92 -31.99
N GLU A 30 -4.25 -9.56 -32.91
CA GLU A 30 -4.96 -8.29 -32.88
C GLU A 30 -5.86 -8.15 -31.66
N GLN A 31 -6.57 -9.21 -31.26
CA GLN A 31 -7.37 -9.22 -30.03
C GLN A 31 -6.48 -9.10 -28.79
N LEU A 32 -5.36 -9.83 -28.75
CA LEU A 32 -4.40 -9.75 -27.65
C LEU A 32 -3.82 -8.32 -27.51
N GLU A 33 -3.43 -7.71 -28.62
CA GLU A 33 -2.90 -6.34 -28.65
C GLU A 33 -3.96 -5.30 -28.25
N LYS A 34 -5.22 -5.51 -28.67
CA LYS A 34 -6.35 -4.66 -28.24
C LYS A 34 -6.57 -4.73 -26.73
N VAL A 35 -6.59 -5.94 -26.14
CA VAL A 35 -6.75 -6.15 -24.69
C VAL A 35 -5.59 -5.53 -23.91
N TYR A 36 -4.35 -5.74 -24.36
CA TYR A 36 -3.17 -5.11 -23.75
C TYR A 36 -3.27 -3.59 -23.73
N ASN A 37 -3.62 -2.99 -24.88
CA ASN A 37 -3.74 -1.54 -25.00
C ASN A 37 -4.90 -0.98 -24.17
N GLU A 38 -6.02 -1.70 -24.06
CA GLU A 38 -7.15 -1.31 -23.22
C GLU A 38 -6.78 -1.34 -21.73
N LEU A 39 -6.17 -2.43 -21.26
CA LEU A 39 -5.73 -2.57 -19.87
C LEU A 39 -4.66 -1.54 -19.52
N LYS A 40 -3.72 -1.26 -20.42
CA LYS A 40 -2.67 -0.26 -20.21
C LYS A 40 -3.22 1.17 -20.19
N ASN A 41 -3.97 1.55 -21.21
CA ASN A 41 -4.33 2.95 -21.44
C ASN A 41 -5.57 3.39 -20.66
N ARG A 42 -6.51 2.48 -20.38
CA ARG A 42 -7.67 2.77 -19.53
C ARG A 42 -7.54 2.14 -18.16
N GLY A 43 -7.36 0.82 -18.10
CA GLY A 43 -7.35 0.09 -16.82
C GLY A 43 -6.36 0.64 -15.79
N ILE A 44 -5.07 0.70 -16.14
CA ILE A 44 -4.00 1.16 -15.24
C ILE A 44 -4.07 2.68 -14.99
N ASN A 45 -4.40 3.48 -16.02
CA ASN A 45 -4.50 4.93 -15.87
C ASN A 45 -5.69 5.34 -14.99
N ASP A 46 -6.86 4.75 -15.21
CA ASP A 46 -8.05 4.98 -14.38
C ASP A 46 -7.80 4.53 -12.95
N PHE A 47 -7.12 3.38 -12.77
CA PHE A 47 -6.70 2.90 -11.46
C PHE A 47 -5.77 3.89 -10.75
N SER A 48 -4.71 4.36 -11.42
CA SER A 48 -3.79 5.37 -10.85
C SER A 48 -4.55 6.64 -10.43
N SER A 49 -5.46 7.13 -11.28
CA SER A 49 -6.31 8.28 -10.97
C SER A 49 -7.17 8.05 -9.73
N GLN A 50 -7.81 6.88 -9.62
CA GLN A 50 -8.61 6.51 -8.45
C GLN A 50 -7.78 6.44 -7.16
N MET A 51 -6.56 5.90 -7.23
CA MET A 51 -5.66 5.86 -6.07
C MET A 51 -5.27 7.26 -5.60
N HIS A 52 -4.88 8.14 -6.53
CA HIS A 52 -4.57 9.52 -6.18
C HIS A 52 -5.79 10.26 -5.64
N HIS A 53 -6.99 9.95 -6.15
CA HIS A 53 -8.24 10.50 -5.65
C HIS A 53 -8.52 10.06 -4.20
N GLU A 54 -8.39 8.77 -3.88
CA GLU A 54 -8.57 8.27 -2.50
C GLU A 54 -7.51 8.86 -1.56
N LEU A 55 -6.25 8.97 -2.00
CA LEU A 55 -5.19 9.60 -1.23
C LEU A 55 -5.54 11.05 -0.87
N GLN A 56 -5.94 11.85 -1.85
CA GLN A 56 -6.20 13.28 -1.69
C GLN A 56 -7.50 13.57 -0.94
N ASN A 57 -8.57 12.83 -1.22
CA ASN A 57 -9.91 13.14 -0.75
C ASN A 57 -10.35 12.31 0.46
N GLU A 58 -9.66 11.21 0.76
CA GLU A 58 -10.01 10.34 1.89
C GLU A 58 -8.85 10.24 2.88
N LEU A 59 -7.70 9.67 2.49
CA LEU A 59 -6.61 9.37 3.44
C LEU A 59 -6.04 10.64 4.11
N ILE A 60 -5.61 11.62 3.31
CA ILE A 60 -5.03 12.87 3.81
C ILE A 60 -6.01 13.62 4.74
N PRO A 61 -7.25 13.92 4.34
CA PRO A 61 -8.17 14.66 5.20
C PRO A 61 -8.58 13.86 6.44
N ASN A 62 -8.81 12.55 6.31
CA ASN A 62 -9.19 11.73 7.46
C ASN A 62 -8.06 11.64 8.48
N THR A 63 -6.82 11.43 8.02
CA THR A 63 -5.64 11.36 8.90
C THR A 63 -5.42 12.71 9.58
N THR A 64 -5.45 13.81 8.81
CA THR A 64 -5.28 15.16 9.36
C THR A 64 -6.36 15.48 10.40
N LYS A 65 -7.62 15.15 10.12
CA LYS A 65 -8.74 15.32 11.05
C LYS A 65 -8.57 14.44 12.29
N PHE A 66 -8.06 13.22 12.15
CA PHE A 66 -7.81 12.31 13.26
C PHE A 66 -6.75 12.89 14.20
N PHE A 67 -5.59 13.31 13.69
CA PHE A 67 -4.56 13.96 14.51
C PHE A 67 -5.08 15.24 15.18
N ASN A 68 -5.80 16.09 14.44
CA ASN A 68 -6.31 17.36 14.96
C ASN A 68 -7.47 17.22 15.97
N LYS A 69 -8.22 16.11 15.97
CA LYS A 69 -9.39 15.93 16.86
C LYS A 69 -9.17 14.88 17.93
N ARG A 70 -8.61 13.72 17.58
CA ARG A 70 -8.46 12.56 18.47
C ARG A 70 -7.10 12.56 19.18
N LEU A 71 -6.03 13.02 18.52
CA LEU A 71 -4.68 13.07 19.07
C LEU A 71 -4.16 14.51 19.27
N ARG A 72 -4.97 15.38 19.88
CA ARG A 72 -4.47 16.70 20.30
C ARG A 72 -3.44 16.54 21.40
N TRP A 73 -2.44 17.44 21.46
CA TRP A 73 -1.33 17.36 22.42
C TRP A 73 -1.79 17.20 23.87
N TRP A 74 -2.86 17.89 24.29
CA TRP A 74 -3.34 17.84 25.67
C TRP A 74 -3.96 16.48 26.01
N LYS A 75 -4.44 15.72 25.01
CA LYS A 75 -4.98 14.38 25.22
C LYS A 75 -3.88 13.36 25.52
N LEU A 76 -2.63 13.65 25.15
CA LEU A 76 -1.49 12.77 25.43
C LEU A 76 -1.30 12.54 26.94
N TYR A 77 -1.60 13.56 27.76
CA TYR A 77 -1.52 13.45 29.22
C TYR A 77 -2.52 12.45 29.83
N PHE A 78 -3.64 12.18 29.17
CA PHE A 78 -4.69 11.28 29.67
C PHE A 78 -4.77 9.95 28.90
N LYS A 79 -4.16 9.87 27.71
CA LYS A 79 -4.29 8.75 26.78
C LYS A 79 -2.96 8.20 26.29
N ASN A 80 -1.85 8.48 26.96
CA ASN A 80 -0.51 8.09 26.50
C ASN A 80 -0.43 6.63 26.02
N ASP A 81 -0.95 5.69 26.81
CA ASP A 81 -0.90 4.26 26.51
C ASP A 81 -1.85 3.83 25.37
N ASN A 82 -2.85 4.66 25.07
CA ASN A 82 -3.87 4.39 24.05
C ASN A 82 -3.56 5.01 22.68
N VAL A 83 -2.53 5.86 22.57
CA VAL A 83 -2.19 6.53 21.30
C VAL A 83 -1.84 5.51 20.22
N GLU A 84 -1.04 4.50 20.56
CA GLU A 84 -0.67 3.42 19.66
C GLU A 84 -1.89 2.65 19.15
N TYR A 85 -2.77 2.21 20.05
CA TYR A 85 -3.98 1.47 19.70
C TYR A 85 -4.94 2.31 18.86
N ASP A 86 -5.21 3.55 19.27
CA ASP A 86 -6.07 4.50 18.54
C ASP A 86 -5.54 4.71 17.10
N LEU A 87 -4.22 4.76 16.89
CA LEU A 87 -3.61 4.90 15.56
C LEU A 87 -3.69 3.60 14.74
N LYS A 88 -3.40 2.45 15.34
CA LYS A 88 -3.49 1.15 14.66
C LYS A 88 -4.90 0.90 14.17
N ASP A 89 -5.89 1.11 15.03
CA ASP A 89 -7.30 0.98 14.67
C ASP A 89 -7.68 1.96 13.55
N PHE A 90 -7.26 3.23 13.67
CA PHE A 90 -7.53 4.23 12.64
C PHE A 90 -7.01 3.79 11.26
N PHE A 91 -5.73 3.39 11.17
CA PHE A 91 -5.14 2.97 9.90
C PHE A 91 -5.66 1.61 9.41
N GLN A 92 -6.10 0.73 10.30
CA GLN A 92 -6.75 -0.50 9.88
C GLN A 92 -8.00 -0.22 9.02
N PHE A 93 -8.79 0.79 9.38
CA PHE A 93 -10.04 1.13 8.68
C PHE A 93 -9.91 2.23 7.62
N ASN A 94 -8.89 3.10 7.69
CA ASN A 94 -8.79 4.28 6.84
C ASN A 94 -7.61 4.27 5.86
N PHE A 95 -6.77 3.22 5.85
CA PHE A 95 -5.59 3.17 4.99
C PHE A 95 -5.90 2.60 3.60
N MET A 96 -6.30 3.47 2.67
CA MET A 96 -6.37 3.19 1.22
C MET A 96 -7.07 1.87 0.86
N ASN A 97 -8.11 1.49 1.60
CA ASN A 97 -8.69 0.15 1.51
C ASN A 97 -9.33 -0.11 0.13
N LYS A 98 -9.91 0.91 -0.51
CA LYS A 98 -10.52 0.78 -1.84
C LYS A 98 -9.44 0.55 -2.89
N SER A 99 -8.35 1.30 -2.84
CA SER A 99 -7.19 1.14 -3.72
C SER A 99 -6.53 -0.22 -3.56
N ILE A 100 -6.45 -0.74 -2.32
CA ILE A 100 -5.94 -2.09 -2.05
C ILE A 100 -6.79 -3.15 -2.77
N GLU A 101 -8.10 -3.06 -2.65
CA GLU A 101 -9.03 -3.99 -3.31
C GLU A 101 -8.96 -3.86 -4.84
N ASN A 102 -9.02 -2.63 -5.36
CA ASN A 102 -8.94 -2.34 -6.78
C ASN A 102 -7.63 -2.82 -7.42
N TYR A 103 -6.50 -2.74 -6.70
CA TYR A 103 -5.23 -3.28 -7.17
C TYR A 103 -5.32 -4.80 -7.39
N ASN A 104 -5.85 -5.52 -6.39
CA ASN A 104 -6.00 -6.97 -6.47
C ASN A 104 -6.98 -7.37 -7.58
N PHE A 105 -8.07 -6.60 -7.73
CA PHE A 105 -9.05 -6.80 -8.80
C PHE A 105 -8.42 -6.60 -10.19
N LEU A 106 -7.74 -5.47 -10.42
CA LEU A 106 -7.12 -5.17 -11.71
C LEU A 106 -6.02 -6.19 -12.05
N ARG A 107 -5.25 -6.63 -11.05
CA ARG A 107 -4.29 -7.72 -11.20
C ARG A 107 -4.97 -9.03 -11.62
N GLY A 108 -6.07 -9.41 -10.96
CA GLY A 108 -6.86 -10.58 -11.33
C GLY A 108 -7.42 -10.47 -12.74
N ARG A 109 -7.87 -9.27 -13.14
CA ARG A 109 -8.34 -8.98 -14.50
C ARG A 109 -7.23 -9.11 -15.54
N ILE A 110 -6.03 -8.60 -15.29
CA ILE A 110 -4.85 -8.76 -16.16
C ILE A 110 -4.58 -10.25 -16.42
N ILE A 111 -4.58 -11.05 -15.35
CA ILE A 111 -4.36 -12.50 -15.45
C ILE A 111 -5.50 -13.14 -16.25
N SER A 112 -6.76 -12.87 -15.90
CA SER A 112 -7.92 -13.51 -16.54
C SER A 112 -8.13 -13.12 -18.00
N GLU A 113 -7.81 -11.89 -18.40
CA GLU A 113 -8.05 -11.43 -19.78
C GLU A 113 -6.89 -11.83 -20.72
N LEU A 114 -5.66 -11.93 -20.21
CA LEU A 114 -4.49 -12.32 -21.01
C LEU A 114 -4.25 -13.83 -21.00
N GLN A 115 -4.39 -14.52 -19.86
CA GLN A 115 -4.06 -15.94 -19.70
C GLN A 115 -5.22 -16.87 -20.03
N ASN A 116 -5.69 -16.82 -21.28
CA ASN A 116 -6.91 -17.53 -21.72
C ASN A 116 -6.67 -18.82 -22.52
N HIS A 117 -5.44 -19.31 -22.64
CA HIS A 117 -5.17 -20.52 -23.42
C HIS A 117 -5.14 -21.79 -22.57
N ASN A 118 -5.93 -22.78 -22.98
CA ASN A 118 -6.05 -24.09 -22.34
C ASN A 118 -4.73 -24.90 -22.27
N PHE A 119 -3.75 -24.54 -23.09
CA PHE A 119 -2.45 -25.22 -23.21
C PHE A 119 -1.28 -24.42 -22.61
N GLY A 120 -1.54 -23.23 -22.07
CA GLY A 120 -0.51 -22.41 -21.42
C GLY A 120 -0.14 -22.99 -20.06
N LYS A 121 1.15 -23.32 -19.86
CA LYS A 121 1.69 -23.51 -18.51
C LYS A 121 2.04 -22.14 -17.94
N TYR A 122 1.05 -21.46 -17.38
CA TYR A 122 1.27 -20.24 -16.64
C TYR A 122 2.01 -20.58 -15.36
N SER A 123 3.28 -20.17 -15.24
CA SER A 123 3.97 -20.33 -13.97
C SER A 123 3.19 -19.53 -12.92
N ALA A 124 2.77 -20.17 -11.85
CA ALA A 124 2.19 -19.54 -10.66
C ALA A 124 3.21 -18.66 -9.90
N LYS A 125 4.11 -17.97 -10.61
CA LYS A 125 5.02 -16.95 -10.06
C LYS A 125 4.26 -15.76 -9.47
N SER A 126 2.94 -15.68 -9.70
CA SER A 126 2.04 -14.68 -9.13
C SER A 126 1.76 -14.87 -7.63
N GLY A 127 2.23 -15.96 -7.00
CA GLY A 127 2.00 -16.24 -5.58
C GLY A 127 2.67 -15.27 -4.59
N ASP A 128 3.69 -14.52 -5.00
CA ASP A 128 4.54 -13.75 -4.05
C ASP A 128 4.59 -12.23 -4.32
N ILE A 129 3.88 -11.76 -5.35
CA ILE A 129 3.74 -10.31 -5.61
C ILE A 129 2.62 -9.78 -4.71
N SER A 130 2.95 -9.67 -3.42
CA SER A 130 2.08 -9.05 -2.41
C SER A 130 1.89 -7.56 -2.71
N ASN A 131 0.64 -7.12 -2.63
CA ASN A 131 0.18 -5.75 -2.90
C ASN A 131 1.05 -4.73 -2.11
N PRO A 132 1.76 -3.81 -2.80
CA PRO A 132 2.65 -2.85 -2.15
C PRO A 132 1.95 -1.98 -1.11
N LEU A 133 0.70 -1.58 -1.33
CA LEU A 133 -0.06 -0.81 -0.35
C LEU A 133 -0.41 -1.63 0.90
N ILE A 134 -0.69 -2.93 0.76
CA ILE A 134 -0.91 -3.80 1.92
C ILE A 134 0.38 -3.92 2.73
N LYS A 135 1.54 -4.06 2.07
CA LYS A 135 2.84 -4.07 2.74
C LYS A 135 3.06 -2.78 3.52
N LEU A 136 2.84 -1.63 2.88
CA LEU A 136 2.99 -0.33 3.53
C LEU A 136 2.00 -0.14 4.69
N LYS A 137 0.74 -0.56 4.53
CA LYS A 137 -0.26 -0.58 5.61
C LYS A 137 0.23 -1.38 6.81
N ASN A 138 0.71 -2.60 6.56
CA ASN A 138 1.20 -3.48 7.61
C ASN A 138 2.47 -2.94 8.28
N GLU A 139 3.37 -2.31 7.52
CA GLU A 139 4.56 -1.66 8.05
C GLU A 139 4.19 -0.49 8.96
N VAL A 140 3.25 0.35 8.54
CA VAL A 140 2.74 1.46 9.34
C VAL A 140 2.12 0.94 10.65
N ILE A 141 1.21 -0.02 10.55
CA ILE A 141 0.47 -0.57 11.69
C ILE A 141 1.38 -1.32 12.66
N ASN A 142 2.25 -2.20 12.16
CA ASN A 142 2.98 -3.14 13.01
C ASN A 142 4.35 -2.62 13.47
N SER A 143 4.94 -1.66 12.76
CA SER A 143 6.28 -1.17 13.06
C SER A 143 6.30 0.32 13.34
N ARG A 144 5.91 1.16 12.37
CA ARG A 144 6.20 2.60 12.43
C ARG A 144 5.45 3.32 13.55
N ILE A 145 4.21 2.93 13.86
CA ILE A 145 3.49 3.55 14.98
C ILE A 145 4.23 3.29 16.30
N THR A 146 4.61 2.04 16.56
CA THR A 146 5.30 1.63 17.80
C THR A 146 6.71 2.20 17.88
N SER A 147 7.45 2.26 16.76
CA SER A 147 8.86 2.68 16.74
C SER A 147 9.05 4.19 16.57
N GLU A 148 8.14 4.90 15.91
CA GLU A 148 8.29 6.34 15.63
C GLU A 148 7.37 7.20 16.49
N VAL A 149 6.12 6.79 16.73
CA VAL A 149 5.12 7.65 17.40
C VAL A 149 5.20 7.51 18.92
N GLN A 150 5.12 6.28 19.44
CA GLN A 150 5.07 6.05 20.89
C GLN A 150 6.30 6.61 21.65
N PRO A 151 7.55 6.49 21.14
CA PRO A 151 8.72 7.05 21.81
C PRO A 151 8.68 8.58 21.83
N VAL A 152 8.10 9.21 20.81
CA VAL A 152 7.95 10.67 20.76
C VAL A 152 6.94 11.14 21.81
N VAL A 153 5.81 10.46 21.96
CA VAL A 153 4.83 10.80 23.00
C VAL A 153 5.47 10.69 24.39
N ASN A 154 6.11 9.55 24.68
CA ASN A 154 6.75 9.30 25.97
C ASN A 154 7.87 10.30 26.26
N SER A 155 8.75 10.56 25.30
CA SER A 155 9.85 11.51 25.48
C SER A 155 9.34 12.92 25.72
N HIS A 156 8.39 13.42 24.92
CA HIS A 156 7.92 14.80 25.09
C HIS A 156 7.19 14.99 26.42
N LEU A 157 6.37 14.04 26.85
CA LEU A 157 5.73 14.08 28.17
C LEU A 157 6.76 14.03 29.29
N PHE A 158 7.75 13.15 29.19
CA PHE A 158 8.83 13.03 30.18
C PHE A 158 9.65 14.32 30.28
N TYR A 159 10.14 14.85 29.15
CA TYR A 159 10.91 16.09 29.14
C TYR A 159 10.07 17.29 29.62
N GLY A 160 8.82 17.40 29.18
CA GLY A 160 7.90 18.43 29.65
C GLY A 160 7.71 18.40 31.16
N MET A 161 7.57 17.21 31.74
CA MET A 161 7.36 17.03 33.17
C MET A 161 8.64 17.25 33.98
N PHE A 162 9.75 16.57 33.64
CA PHE A 162 10.95 16.54 34.46
C PHE A 162 11.89 17.72 34.27
N TYR A 163 11.89 18.37 33.10
CA TYR A 163 12.79 19.50 32.84
C TYR A 163 12.11 20.85 32.99
N TYR A 164 10.78 20.92 32.82
CA TYR A 164 10.05 22.18 32.96
C TYR A 164 9.18 22.18 34.22
N GLN A 165 8.21 21.27 34.33
CA GLN A 165 7.18 21.37 35.38
C GLN A 165 7.71 21.03 36.78
N PHE A 166 8.50 19.98 36.93
CA PHE A 166 8.99 19.51 38.22
C PHE A 166 10.00 20.48 38.86
N PRO A 167 11.03 20.98 38.15
CA PRO A 167 12.00 21.92 38.71
C PRO A 167 11.34 23.22 39.14
N THR A 168 10.43 23.78 38.34
CA THR A 168 9.71 25.01 38.71
C THR A 168 8.76 24.82 39.87
N THR A 169 8.19 23.62 40.04
CA THR A 169 7.36 23.30 41.21
C THR A 169 8.22 23.27 42.48
N ILE A 170 9.40 22.66 42.43
CA ILE A 170 10.35 22.67 43.54
C ILE A 170 10.78 24.11 43.87
N ILE A 171 11.16 24.89 42.85
CA ILE A 171 11.56 26.29 43.05
C ILE A 171 10.42 27.11 43.65
N SER A 172 9.18 26.93 43.19
CA SER A 172 8.00 27.58 43.77
C SER A 172 7.78 27.22 45.24
N LEU A 173 7.94 25.94 45.59
CA LEU A 173 7.78 25.47 46.97
C LEU A 173 8.89 26.02 47.87
N CYS A 174 10.15 25.96 47.43
CA CYS A 174 11.28 26.54 48.15
C CYS A 174 11.14 28.06 48.31
N ALA A 175 10.70 28.78 47.28
CA ALA A 175 10.48 30.22 47.32
C ALA A 175 9.48 30.60 48.42
N TYR A 176 8.38 29.85 48.53
CA TYR A 176 7.37 30.09 49.56
C TYR A 176 7.85 29.70 50.96
N SER A 177 8.45 28.52 51.12
CA SER A 177 8.73 27.94 52.44
C SER A 177 10.07 28.35 53.05
N ILE A 178 11.05 28.76 52.24
CA ILE A 178 12.42 29.05 52.69
C ILE A 178 12.77 30.53 52.52
N PHE A 179 12.27 31.18 51.47
CA PHE A 179 12.66 32.54 51.09
C PHE A 179 11.57 33.59 51.38
N ASP A 180 10.50 33.23 52.08
CA ASP A 180 9.37 34.10 52.45
C ASP A 180 8.74 34.86 51.28
N PHE A 181 8.73 34.28 50.08
CA PHE A 181 8.03 34.87 48.94
C PHE A 181 6.52 34.88 49.22
N SER A 182 5.85 35.95 48.76
CA SER A 182 4.38 35.99 48.82
C SER A 182 3.78 34.81 48.05
N LEU A 183 2.65 34.28 48.55
CA LEU A 183 1.94 33.18 47.91
C LEU A 183 1.67 33.45 46.41
N ASN A 184 1.31 34.70 46.08
CA ASN A 184 1.06 35.12 44.69
C ASN A 184 2.32 35.00 43.81
N ALA A 185 3.50 35.35 44.33
CA ALA A 185 4.76 35.23 43.60
C ALA A 185 5.12 33.76 43.35
N SER A 186 4.96 32.91 44.37
CA SER A 186 5.22 31.47 44.24
C SER A 186 4.26 30.80 43.25
N VAL A 187 2.96 31.09 43.34
CA VAL A 187 1.95 30.59 42.37
C VAL A 187 2.29 31.03 40.94
N SER A 188 2.82 32.23 40.77
CA SER A 188 3.24 32.71 39.45
C SER A 188 4.41 31.90 38.89
N ILE A 189 5.41 31.56 39.71
CA ILE A 189 6.54 30.70 39.33
C ILE A 189 6.06 29.29 38.94
N PHE A 190 5.16 28.72 39.73
CA PHE A 190 4.55 27.43 39.42
C PHE A 190 3.77 27.47 38.09
N GLY A 191 2.94 28.49 37.88
CA GLY A 191 2.17 28.68 36.66
C GLY A 191 3.05 28.83 35.42
N LEU A 192 4.17 29.57 35.52
CA LEU A 192 5.15 29.70 34.43
C LEU A 192 5.73 28.33 34.03
N GLY A 193 6.06 27.49 35.02
CA GLY A 193 6.53 26.13 34.79
C GLY A 193 5.54 25.23 34.05
N LEU A 194 4.28 25.29 34.47
CA LEU A 194 3.20 24.58 33.77
C LEU A 194 3.05 25.03 32.33
N VAL A 195 3.02 26.35 32.09
CA VAL A 195 2.88 26.93 30.74
C VAL A 195 4.07 26.55 29.86
N MET A 196 5.30 26.62 30.37
CA MET A 196 6.49 26.22 29.62
C MET A 196 6.46 24.74 29.26
N GLY A 197 6.12 23.86 30.22
CA GLY A 197 5.99 22.43 29.98
C GLY A 197 4.94 22.08 28.93
N PHE A 198 3.74 22.68 29.03
CA PHE A 198 2.67 22.46 28.04
C PHE A 198 3.05 23.01 26.67
N ASN A 199 3.69 24.18 26.61
CA ASN A 199 4.16 24.77 25.36
C ASN A 199 5.22 23.90 24.67
N TYR A 200 6.14 23.31 25.45
CA TYR A 200 7.14 22.37 24.94
C TYR A 200 6.48 21.14 24.30
N VAL A 201 5.55 20.50 25.01
CA VAL A 201 4.82 19.32 24.52
C VAL A 201 3.96 19.66 23.30
N SER A 202 3.23 20.79 23.34
CA SER A 202 2.39 21.24 22.24
C SER A 202 3.19 21.47 20.96
N LYS A 203 4.28 22.25 21.03
CA LYS A 203 5.12 22.54 19.86
C LYS A 203 5.81 21.30 19.31
N GLY A 204 6.35 20.45 20.19
CA GLY A 204 7.02 19.22 19.80
C GLY A 204 6.06 18.25 19.10
N TRP A 205 4.87 18.07 19.66
CA TRP A 205 3.85 17.20 19.10
C TRP A 205 3.30 17.71 17.76
N GLU A 206 3.00 19.00 17.66
CA GLU A 206 2.51 19.59 16.40
C GLU A 206 3.55 19.47 15.28
N LYS A 207 4.82 19.73 15.59
CA LYS A 207 5.91 19.56 14.63
C LYS A 207 6.04 18.11 14.19
N PHE A 208 6.09 17.19 15.16
CA PHE A 208 6.20 15.75 14.88
C PHE A 208 5.06 15.26 14.00
N THR A 209 3.81 15.53 14.36
CA THR A 209 2.64 15.04 13.63
C THR A 209 2.60 15.57 12.20
N LYS A 210 2.95 16.85 12.00
CA LYS A 210 3.06 17.44 10.67
C LYS A 210 4.14 16.78 9.82
N ASP A 211 5.33 16.56 10.36
CA ASP A 211 6.45 15.95 9.64
C ASP A 211 6.20 14.46 9.38
N TRP A 212 5.62 13.75 10.35
CA TRP A 212 5.30 12.33 10.25
C TRP A 212 4.21 12.06 9.22
N THR A 213 3.09 12.80 9.27
CA THR A 213 2.01 12.66 8.28
C THR A 213 2.46 13.05 6.87
N LYS A 214 3.28 14.11 6.72
CA LYS A 214 3.84 14.50 5.44
C LYS A 214 4.71 13.40 4.84
N ARG A 215 5.57 12.75 5.65
CA ARG A 215 6.37 11.60 5.21
C ARG A 215 5.48 10.43 4.81
N LEU A 216 4.51 10.07 5.65
CA LEU A 216 3.55 9.00 5.35
C LEU A 216 2.84 9.21 4.01
N PHE A 217 2.31 10.41 3.75
CA PHE A 217 1.61 10.70 2.49
C PHE A 217 2.53 10.66 1.29
N ASN A 218 3.80 11.04 1.46
CA ASN A 218 4.80 10.91 0.42
C ASN A 218 5.13 9.43 0.15
N ASP A 219 5.29 8.62 1.19
CA ASP A 219 5.55 7.18 1.05
C ASP A 219 4.39 6.48 0.33
N VAL A 220 3.15 6.84 0.67
CA VAL A 220 1.95 6.33 -0.03
C VAL A 220 1.95 6.77 -1.49
N ARG A 221 2.24 8.04 -1.78
CA ARG A 221 2.32 8.53 -3.17
C ARG A 221 3.37 7.78 -3.98
N VAL A 222 4.57 7.60 -3.43
CA VAL A 222 5.65 6.85 -4.08
C VAL A 222 5.23 5.39 -4.29
N SER A 223 4.58 4.77 -3.32
CA SER A 223 4.08 3.41 -3.44
C SER A 223 3.02 3.27 -4.54
N ILE A 224 2.13 4.27 -4.71
CA ILE A 224 1.15 4.32 -5.81
C ILE A 224 1.87 4.36 -7.16
N ASP A 225 2.71 5.36 -7.38
CA ASP A 225 3.28 5.63 -8.70
C ASP A 225 4.33 4.59 -9.10
N ARG A 226 5.27 4.31 -8.19
CA ARG A 226 6.42 3.47 -8.48
C ARG A 226 6.12 1.98 -8.27
N ASP A 227 5.55 1.63 -7.13
CA ASP A 227 5.47 0.22 -6.73
C ASP A 227 4.22 -0.46 -7.27
N CYS A 228 3.06 0.19 -7.19
CA CYS A 228 1.80 -0.34 -7.68
C CYS A 228 1.68 -0.22 -9.21
N VAL A 229 1.94 0.95 -9.78
CA VAL A 229 1.74 1.18 -11.22
C VAL A 229 2.92 0.64 -12.03
N GLU A 230 4.13 1.20 -11.87
CA GLU A 230 5.28 0.86 -12.73
C GLU A 230 5.80 -0.57 -12.47
N ASN A 231 6.23 -0.84 -11.23
CA ASN A 231 6.87 -2.11 -10.87
C ASN A 231 5.86 -3.26 -10.66
N GLY A 232 4.59 -2.93 -10.42
CA GLY A 232 3.50 -3.89 -10.23
C GLY A 232 2.76 -4.14 -11.53
N LEU A 233 1.69 -3.39 -11.76
CA LEU A 233 0.70 -3.65 -12.80
C LEU A 233 1.26 -3.55 -14.23
N VAL A 234 2.04 -2.52 -14.55
CA VAL A 234 2.60 -2.35 -15.91
C VAL A 234 3.59 -3.46 -16.22
N LYS A 235 4.44 -3.81 -15.25
CA LYS A 235 5.42 -4.89 -15.38
C LYS A 235 4.73 -6.25 -15.53
N GLU A 236 3.72 -6.54 -14.70
CA GLU A 236 2.94 -7.78 -14.76
C GLU A 236 2.15 -7.89 -16.07
N LEU A 237 1.53 -6.79 -16.52
CA LEU A 237 0.84 -6.70 -17.80
C LEU A 237 1.80 -6.98 -18.97
N THR A 238 2.96 -6.34 -18.98
CA THR A 238 3.95 -6.49 -20.07
C THR A 238 4.55 -7.90 -20.09
N ALA A 239 4.83 -8.47 -18.92
CA ALA A 239 5.31 -9.85 -18.81
C ALA A 239 4.25 -10.84 -19.32
N SER A 240 2.99 -10.67 -18.89
CA SER A 240 1.88 -11.54 -19.30
C SER A 240 1.62 -11.46 -20.80
N TYR A 241 1.62 -10.25 -21.37
CA TYR A 241 1.50 -10.04 -22.81
C TYR A 241 2.64 -10.69 -23.60
N THR A 242 3.88 -10.59 -23.13
CA THR A 242 5.05 -11.15 -23.81
C THR A 242 5.02 -12.67 -23.82
N GLU A 243 4.68 -13.30 -22.68
CA GLU A 243 4.50 -14.75 -22.60
C GLU A 243 3.36 -15.22 -23.51
N GLU A 244 2.25 -14.50 -23.54
CA GLU A 244 1.11 -14.86 -24.37
C GLU A 244 1.40 -14.76 -25.86
N ARG A 245 2.02 -13.66 -26.28
CA ARG A 245 2.46 -13.49 -27.65
C ARG A 245 3.39 -14.62 -28.08
N ARG A 246 4.34 -15.01 -27.22
CA ARG A 246 5.25 -16.14 -27.47
C ARG A 246 4.49 -17.45 -27.62
N LEU A 247 3.47 -17.71 -26.79
CA LEU A 247 2.64 -18.91 -26.89
C LEU A 247 1.87 -18.96 -28.22
N ILE A 248 1.30 -17.84 -28.65
CA ILE A 248 0.61 -17.76 -29.95
C ILE A 248 1.57 -17.99 -31.12
N GLU A 249 2.77 -17.39 -31.09
CA GLU A 249 3.80 -17.59 -32.12
C GLU A 249 4.24 -19.07 -32.21
N ILE A 250 4.45 -19.73 -31.07
CA ILE A 250 4.78 -21.16 -31.02
C ILE A 250 3.64 -22.01 -31.58
N LYS A 251 2.39 -21.74 -31.18
CA LYS A 251 1.21 -22.47 -31.67
C LYS A 251 1.08 -22.35 -33.19
N ARG A 252 1.25 -21.14 -33.75
CA ARG A 252 1.23 -20.91 -35.19
C ARG A 252 2.34 -21.66 -35.91
N GLY A 253 3.56 -21.63 -35.38
CA GLY A 253 4.69 -22.39 -35.92
C GLY A 253 4.43 -23.90 -35.96
N ILE A 254 3.81 -24.46 -34.90
CA ILE A 254 3.42 -25.87 -34.86
C ILE A 254 2.37 -26.19 -35.92
N VAL A 255 1.31 -25.39 -36.04
CA VAL A 255 0.24 -25.61 -37.03
C VAL A 255 0.78 -25.53 -38.46
N GLN A 256 1.62 -24.53 -38.76
CA GLN A 256 2.26 -24.39 -40.06
C GLN A 256 3.20 -25.56 -40.37
N GLY A 257 4.04 -25.97 -39.41
CA GLY A 257 4.97 -27.09 -39.58
C GLY A 257 4.30 -28.45 -39.74
N ILE A 258 3.12 -28.65 -39.14
CA ILE A 258 2.30 -29.85 -39.36
C ILE A 258 1.64 -29.79 -40.75
N ASN A 259 1.09 -28.64 -41.16
CA ASN A 259 0.47 -28.48 -42.47
C ASN A 259 1.46 -28.58 -43.64
N SER A 260 2.74 -28.26 -43.45
CA SER A 260 3.77 -28.40 -44.49
C SER A 260 4.30 -29.84 -44.68
N LYS A 261 4.00 -30.73 -43.74
CA LYS A 261 4.46 -32.14 -43.75
C LYS A 261 3.36 -33.15 -44.10
N LEU A 262 2.12 -32.67 -44.21
CA LEU A 262 0.95 -33.40 -44.71
C LEU A 262 0.78 -33.11 -46.21
#